data_AF-V6LR07-F1
#
_entry.id   AF-V6LR07-F1
#
_cell.length_a   1.000
_cell.length_b   1.000
_cell.length_c   1.000
_cell.angle_alpha   90.00
_cell.angle_beta   90.00
_cell.angle_gamma   90.00
#
_symmetry.space_group_name_H-M   'P 1'
#
loop_
_entity.id
_entity.type
_entity.pdbx_description
1 polymer ?
#
loop_
_entity_poly.entity_id
_entity_poly.type
_entity_poly.pdbx_seq_one_letter_code
_entity_poly.pdbx_strand_id
1 'polypeptide(L)'
;MSNYRWTEADKTILWNAVNDQGNQWLNIQKLYFSQLSVNQVKFKFYYMKRKLENKSDRTDDIKEFIVNENEVQQKSKCDLINDLIVILANE
;
A
#
# COMPACT_ATOMS: atom_id res chain seq x y z
N MET A 1 10.42 26.31 -0.87
CA MET A 1 9.08 25.71 -1.09
C MET A 1 8.75 24.84 0.11
N SER A 2 7.71 25.18 0.87
CA SER A 2 7.28 24.36 2.02
C SER A 2 6.51 23.14 1.51
N ASN A 3 6.94 21.94 1.91
CA ASN A 3 6.21 20.71 1.61
C ASN A 3 5.04 20.59 2.59
N TYR A 4 3.82 20.67 2.08
CA TYR A 4 2.64 20.46 2.89
C TYR A 4 2.55 19.01 3.38
N ARG A 5 2.44 18.84 4.70
CA ARG A 5 2.31 17.55 5.35
C ARG A 5 0.84 17.13 5.40
N TRP A 6 0.46 16.22 4.52
CA TRP A 6 -0.89 15.63 4.49
C TRP A 6 -1.14 14.71 5.69
N THR A 7 -2.07 15.09 6.56
CA THR A 7 -2.56 14.24 7.66
C THR A 7 -3.60 13.22 7.17
N GLU A 8 -3.99 12.25 8.00
CA GLU A 8 -5.09 11.34 7.65
C GLU A 8 -6.43 12.10 7.58
N ALA A 9 -6.66 13.09 8.45
CA ALA A 9 -7.85 13.92 8.41
C ALA A 9 -7.96 14.68 7.07
N ASP A 10 -6.87 15.28 6.60
CA ASP A 10 -6.83 15.97 5.29
C ASP A 10 -7.19 15.02 4.14
N LYS A 11 -6.70 13.78 4.20
CA LYS A 11 -7.00 12.77 3.19
C LYS A 11 -8.46 12.38 3.19
N THR A 12 -9.07 12.18 4.35
CA THR A 12 -10.50 11.88 4.49
C THR A 12 -11.35 13.04 3.98
N ILE A 13 -11.01 14.28 4.35
CA ILE A 13 -11.69 15.48 3.85
C ILE A 13 -11.60 15.56 2.33
N LEU A 14 -10.40 15.36 1.76
CA LEU A 14 -10.20 15.38 0.32
C LEU A 14 -11.02 14.30 -0.39
N TRP A 15 -11.07 13.09 0.17
CA TRP A 15 -11.83 11.99 -0.42
C TRP A 15 -13.34 12.27 -0.41
N ASN A 16 -13.86 12.72 0.73
CA ASN A 16 -15.28 13.06 0.86
C ASN A 16 -15.65 14.24 -0.04
N ALA A 17 -14.83 15.30 -0.06
CA ALA A 17 -15.09 16.47 -0.90
C ALA A 17 -15.15 16.12 -2.40
N VAL A 18 -14.27 15.23 -2.88
CA VAL A 18 -14.32 14.75 -4.27
C VAL A 18 -15.51 13.83 -4.52
N ASN A 19 -15.92 13.03 -3.53
CA ASN A 19 -17.11 12.19 -3.64
C ASN A 19 -18.42 13.02 -3.70
N ASP A 20 -18.49 14.09 -2.92
CA ASP A 20 -19.69 14.93 -2.80
C ASP A 20 -19.83 15.93 -3.96
N GLN A 21 -18.71 16.53 -4.39
CA GLN A 21 -18.71 17.62 -5.39
C GLN A 21 -18.16 17.18 -6.75
N GLY A 22 -17.59 15.98 -6.86
CA GLY A 22 -16.88 15.51 -8.05
C GLY A 22 -15.55 16.23 -8.25
N ASN A 23 -15.16 16.39 -9.53
CA ASN A 23 -13.87 16.97 -9.93
C ASN A 23 -13.84 18.52 -9.86
N GLN A 24 -14.54 19.13 -8.91
CA GLN A 24 -14.62 20.59 -8.73
C GLN A 24 -13.40 21.14 -7.97
N TRP A 25 -12.21 20.91 -8.52
CA TRP A 25 -10.93 21.09 -7.83
C TRP A 25 -10.69 22.51 -7.28
N LEU A 26 -11.13 23.53 -8.02
CA LEU A 26 -11.00 24.93 -7.58
C LEU A 26 -11.83 25.18 -6.32
N ASN A 27 -13.03 24.61 -6.24
CA ASN A 27 -13.92 24.77 -5.09
C ASN A 27 -13.40 24.00 -3.89
N ILE A 28 -12.98 22.74 -4.09
CA ILE A 28 -12.39 21.90 -3.05
C ILE A 28 -11.14 22.56 -2.46
N GLN A 29 -10.27 23.11 -3.33
CA GLN A 29 -9.08 23.83 -2.90
C GLN A 29 -9.46 25.06 -2.08
N LYS A 30 -10.40 25.90 -2.54
CA LYS A 30 -10.82 27.11 -1.82
C LYS A 30 -11.45 26.81 -0.46
N LEU A 31 -12.26 25.75 -0.37
CA LEU A 31 -13.01 25.41 0.85
C LEU A 31 -12.14 24.76 1.92
N TYR A 32 -11.27 23.82 1.52
CA TYR A 32 -10.59 22.94 2.48
C TYR A 32 -9.05 23.10 2.50
N PHE A 33 -8.46 23.57 1.40
CA PHE A 33 -7.00 23.58 1.21
C PHE A 33 -6.52 24.90 0.61
N SER A 34 -6.96 26.03 1.17
CA SER A 34 -6.72 27.37 0.62
C SER A 34 -5.22 27.71 0.53
N GLN A 35 -4.41 27.11 1.40
CA GLN A 35 -2.95 27.20 1.41
C GLN A 35 -2.24 26.41 0.29
N LEU A 36 -2.95 25.55 -0.43
CA LEU A 36 -2.41 24.70 -1.49
C LEU A 36 -2.82 25.20 -2.87
N SER A 37 -1.98 24.92 -3.86
CA SER A 37 -2.39 25.03 -5.26
C SER A 37 -3.36 23.92 -5.64
N VAL A 38 -4.25 24.21 -6.59
CA VAL A 38 -5.17 23.22 -7.18
C VAL A 38 -4.42 21.98 -7.68
N ASN A 39 -3.23 22.16 -8.23
CA ASN A 39 -2.39 21.06 -8.70
C ASN A 39 -1.94 20.16 -7.55
N GLN A 40 -1.50 20.71 -6.42
CA GLN A 40 -1.12 19.90 -5.26
C GLN A 40 -2.28 19.03 -4.75
N VAL A 41 -3.49 19.59 -4.72
CA VAL A 41 -4.71 18.87 -4.34
C VAL A 41 -5.01 17.73 -5.32
N LYS A 42 -4.99 18.02 -6.63
CA LYS A 42 -5.18 17.01 -7.70
C LYS A 42 -4.15 15.88 -7.59
N PHE A 43 -2.86 16.23 -7.52
CA PHE A 43 -1.77 15.26 -7.43
C PHE A 43 -1.96 14.35 -6.23
N LYS A 44 -2.36 14.91 -5.07
CA LYS A 44 -2.60 14.09 -3.88
C LYS A 44 -3.74 13.11 -4.09
N PHE A 45 -4.86 13.56 -4.63
CA PHE A 45 -6.03 12.71 -4.86
C PHE A 45 -5.69 11.54 -5.80
N TYR A 46 -5.10 11.81 -6.96
CA TYR A 46 -4.73 10.75 -7.91
C TYR A 46 -3.66 9.80 -7.35
N TYR A 47 -2.72 10.32 -6.57
CA TYR A 47 -1.75 9.48 -5.87
C TYR A 47 -2.45 8.52 -4.89
N MET A 48 -3.42 9.01 -4.10
CA MET A 48 -4.20 8.19 -3.17
C MET A 48 -5.05 7.16 -3.90
N LYS A 49 -5.76 7.58 -4.96
CA LYS A 49 -6.60 6.72 -5.79
C LYS A 49 -5.79 5.58 -6.40
N ARG A 50 -4.65 5.89 -7.04
CA ARG A 50 -3.74 4.87 -7.58
C ARG A 50 -3.19 3.93 -6.50
N LYS A 51 -2.89 4.44 -5.30
CA LYS A 51 -2.44 3.60 -4.19
C LYS A 51 -3.54 2.65 -3.71
N LEU A 52 -4.81 3.02 -3.82
CA LEU A 52 -5.94 2.16 -3.51
C LEU A 52 -6.12 1.08 -4.59
N GLU A 53 -6.03 1.45 -5.87
CA GLU A 53 -6.14 0.54 -7.02
C GLU A 53 -4.98 -0.48 -7.04
N ASN A 54 -3.74 -0.02 -6.87
CA ASN A 54 -2.54 -0.88 -6.88
C ASN A 54 -2.43 -1.82 -5.66
N LYS A 55 -3.25 -1.66 -4.62
CA LYS A 55 -3.32 -2.64 -3.53
C LYS A 55 -3.98 -3.95 -3.98
N SER A 56 -4.76 -3.94 -5.06
CA SER A 56 -5.36 -5.15 -5.63
C SER A 56 -4.32 -6.01 -6.36
N ASP A 57 -3.53 -5.40 -7.24
CA ASP A 57 -2.64 -6.13 -8.16
C ASP A 57 -1.52 -6.91 -7.46
N ARG A 58 -0.87 -6.29 -6.47
CA ARG A 58 0.46 -6.77 -6.03
C ARG A 58 0.45 -8.07 -5.23
N THR A 59 -0.72 -8.57 -4.84
CA THR A 59 -0.86 -9.81 -4.04
C THR A 59 -1.57 -10.94 -4.77
N ASP A 60 -2.09 -10.71 -5.97
CA ASP A 60 -2.78 -11.76 -6.73
C ASP A 60 -1.79 -12.54 -7.61
N ASP A 61 -0.76 -11.88 -8.15
CA ASP A 61 0.31 -12.53 -8.91
C ASP A 61 1.07 -13.59 -8.07
N ILE A 62 1.27 -13.36 -6.78
CA ILE A 62 1.97 -14.32 -5.91
C ILE A 62 1.11 -15.55 -5.64
N LYS A 63 -0.22 -15.42 -5.62
CA LYS A 63 -1.15 -16.54 -5.42
C LYS A 63 -1.22 -17.45 -6.65
N GLU A 64 -1.05 -16.88 -7.85
CA GLU A 64 -1.02 -17.64 -9.10
C GLU A 64 0.28 -18.46 -9.26
N PHE A 65 1.37 -18.04 -8.63
CA PHE A 65 2.64 -18.79 -8.56
C PHE A 65 2.69 -19.87 -7.48
N ILE A 66 1.66 -20.00 -6.62
CA ILE A 66 1.54 -21.17 -5.73
C ILE A 66 1.03 -22.35 -6.58
N VAL A 67 1.94 -22.89 -7.37
CA VAL A 67 1.77 -24.14 -8.09
C VAL A 67 1.66 -25.27 -7.06
N ASN A 68 0.49 -25.91 -7.07
CA ASN A 68 0.14 -27.24 -6.57
C ASN A 68 0.53 -27.64 -5.13
N GLU A 69 -0.53 -27.88 -4.37
CA GLU A 69 -0.64 -28.60 -3.10
C GLU A 69 -0.02 -30.01 -3.15
N ASN A 70 1.31 -30.12 -3.09
CA ASN A 70 1.95 -31.33 -2.58
C ASN A 70 3.10 -30.93 -1.63
N GLU A 71 2.72 -30.82 -0.35
CA GLU A 71 3.57 -30.98 0.84
C GLU A 71 4.79 -30.06 0.98
N VAL A 72 4.56 -28.79 1.33
CA VAL A 72 5.57 -28.05 2.12
C VAL A 72 5.27 -28.28 3.60
N GLN A 73 5.76 -29.40 4.15
CA GLN A 73 5.95 -29.48 5.59
C GLN A 73 6.97 -28.39 5.97
N GLN A 74 6.49 -27.33 6.61
CA GLN A 74 7.35 -26.30 7.17
C GLN A 74 8.22 -26.95 8.26
N LYS A 75 9.43 -27.39 7.89
CA LYS A 75 10.42 -27.88 8.85
C LYS A 75 10.65 -26.80 9.90
N SER A 76 10.45 -27.16 11.16
CA SER A 76 10.66 -26.26 12.28
C SER A 76 12.15 -25.94 12.41
N LYS A 77 12.48 -24.86 13.13
CA LYS A 77 13.89 -24.53 13.42
C LYS A 77 14.65 -25.70 14.06
N CYS A 78 13.97 -26.53 14.86
CA CYS A 78 14.57 -27.70 15.49
C CYS A 78 14.97 -28.78 14.47
N ASP A 79 14.19 -28.95 13.40
CA ASP A 79 14.47 -29.95 12.37
C ASP A 79 15.73 -29.58 11.57
N LEU A 80 15.92 -28.30 11.30
CA LEU A 80 17.12 -27.79 10.63
C LEU A 80 18.38 -27.91 11.49
N ILE A 81 18.26 -27.72 12.81
CA ILE A 81 19.38 -27.87 13.74
C ILE A 81 19.81 -29.35 13.81
N ASN A 82 18.85 -30.27 13.84
CA ASN A 82 19.15 -31.70 13.82
C ASN A 82 19.83 -32.14 12.52
N ASP A 83 19.35 -31.66 11.37
CA ASP A 83 19.97 -31.94 10.07
C ASP A 83 21.44 -31.45 10.05
N LEU A 84 21.74 -30.27 10.62
CA LEU A 84 23.11 -29.76 10.73
C LEU A 84 24.00 -30.58 11.66
N ILE A 85 23.45 -31.06 12.78
CA ILE A 85 24.19 -31.92 13.72
C ILE A 85 24.57 -33.25 13.05
N VAL A 86 23.65 -33.85 12.29
CA VAL A 86 23.91 -35.11 11.57
C VAL A 86 24.99 -34.93 10.51
N ILE A 87 25.02 -33.80 9.82
CA ILE A 87 26.06 -33.51 8.81
C ILE A 87 27.44 -33.37 9.48
N LEU A 88 27.51 -32.61 10.58
CA LEU A 88 28.76 -32.35 11.29
C LEU A 88 29.30 -33.54 12.09
N ALA A 89 28.43 -34.50 12.42
CA ALA A 89 28.82 -35.71 13.17
C ALA A 89 29.36 -36.84 12.28
N ASN A 90 29.27 -36.71 10.94
CA ASN A 90 29.71 -37.70 9.97
C ASN A 90 30.99 -37.28 9.20
N GLU A 91 31.69 -36.23 9.65
CA GLU A 91 33.07 -35.87 9.29
C GLU A 91 34.05 -36.33 10.38
#